data_AF-A0A9X3A7V2-F1
#
_entry.id   AF-A0A9X3A7V2-F1
#
_cell.length_a   1.000
_cell.length_b   1.000
_cell.length_c   1.000
_cell.angle_alpha   90.00
_cell.angle_beta   90.00
_cell.angle_gamma   90.00
#
_symmetry.space_group_name_H-M   'P 1'
#
loop_
_entity.id
_entity.type
_entity.pdbx_description
1 polymer ?
#
loop_
_entity_poly.entity_id
_entity_poly.type
_entity_poly.pdbx_seq_one_letter_code
_entity_poly.pdbx_strand_id
1 'polypeptide(L)'
;VRDFWRGEPATLGEFASRITGSSDLYKDDGRRPYASINFVTAHDGYTLNDLVSYNDKHNDANGEDGRDGDNDNRSWNCGVEGPTDDEEILALRARQRRNLLATTLLSQGVPMLLHGDEFGRTQQGNNNAYCQDNEISWVDWTLAEENADLIAFTGALTAFRKQHPVLRRRRFFAGKPIRSGDDLRDIAWFTPSGEEMTEQDWDSGFGRCVIAFLNGEGIPDLDQRGMRVVDDSFLLAFNAHHEDIAVTLPDESYGPQWTVVVDTATGAVQIPELGEPIDAGGELTLVARSLVVLQRTGGE
;
A
#
# COMPACT_ATOMS: atom_id res chain seq x y z
N VAL A 1 -8.20 -1.04 -3.97
CA VAL A 1 -7.25 -1.16 -2.83
C VAL A 1 -7.82 -2.03 -1.71
N ARG A 2 -8.95 -1.67 -1.08
CA ARG A 2 -9.60 -2.53 -0.07
C ARG A 2 -9.84 -3.96 -0.58
N ASP A 3 -10.47 -4.10 -1.73
CA ASP A 3 -10.77 -5.42 -2.33
C ASP A 3 -9.51 -6.22 -2.71
N PHE A 4 -8.46 -5.55 -3.17
CA PHE A 4 -7.17 -6.20 -3.42
C PHE A 4 -6.66 -6.89 -2.15
N TRP A 5 -6.58 -6.16 -1.03
CA TRP A 5 -6.07 -6.71 0.23
C TRP A 5 -7.00 -7.74 0.88
N ARG A 6 -8.31 -7.64 0.67
CA ARG A 6 -9.29 -8.70 1.02
C ARG A 6 -9.11 -9.96 0.19
N GLY A 7 -8.50 -9.85 -0.98
CA GLY A 7 -8.22 -10.96 -1.89
C GLY A 7 -9.36 -11.22 -2.87
N GLU A 8 -10.13 -10.19 -3.22
CA GLU A 8 -11.15 -10.30 -4.25
C GLU A 8 -10.50 -10.52 -5.64
N PRO A 9 -11.04 -11.43 -6.47
CA PRO A 9 -10.54 -11.66 -7.83
C PRO A 9 -10.62 -10.41 -8.73
N ALA A 10 -9.85 -10.42 -9.83
CA ALA A 10 -9.93 -9.44 -10.92
C ALA A 10 -9.68 -7.96 -10.51
N THR A 11 -8.96 -7.73 -9.41
CA THR A 11 -8.66 -6.38 -8.93
C THR A 11 -7.30 -5.84 -9.39
N LEU A 12 -6.48 -6.62 -10.12
CA LEU A 12 -5.07 -6.30 -10.34
C LEU A 12 -4.85 -5.08 -11.23
N GLY A 13 -5.47 -5.02 -12.41
CA GLY A 13 -5.35 -3.88 -13.33
C GLY A 13 -5.87 -2.58 -12.70
N GLU A 14 -7.00 -2.65 -12.01
CA GLU A 14 -7.53 -1.50 -11.28
C GLU A 14 -6.58 -1.08 -10.15
N PHE A 15 -6.08 -2.04 -9.36
CA PHE A 15 -5.12 -1.80 -8.28
C PHE A 15 -3.86 -1.11 -8.78
N ALA A 16 -3.29 -1.59 -9.89
CA ALA A 16 -2.13 -0.99 -10.54
C ALA A 16 -2.39 0.46 -10.96
N SER A 17 -3.58 0.74 -11.52
CA SER A 17 -3.97 2.11 -11.84
C SER A 17 -4.09 2.99 -10.59
N ARG A 18 -4.70 2.48 -9.51
CA ARG A 18 -4.83 3.21 -8.25
C ARG A 18 -3.47 3.60 -7.66
N ILE A 19 -2.52 2.66 -7.56
CA ILE A 19 -1.21 2.95 -6.93
C ILE A 19 -0.31 3.85 -7.80
N THR A 20 -0.59 3.95 -9.10
CA THR A 20 0.13 4.84 -10.04
C THR A 20 -0.55 6.20 -10.25
N GLY A 21 -1.51 6.55 -9.38
CA GLY A 21 -2.11 7.89 -9.31
C GLY A 21 -3.41 8.03 -10.10
N SER A 22 -4.01 6.90 -10.53
CA SER A 22 -5.31 6.84 -11.22
C SER A 22 -5.35 7.70 -12.47
N SER A 23 -4.36 7.53 -13.35
CA SER A 23 -4.25 8.34 -14.57
C SER A 23 -5.49 8.22 -15.47
N ASP A 24 -6.18 7.10 -15.44
CA ASP A 24 -7.47 6.85 -16.12
C ASP A 24 -8.60 7.80 -15.67
N LEU A 25 -8.54 8.34 -14.45
CA LEU A 25 -9.56 9.26 -13.92
C LEU A 25 -9.20 10.74 -14.10
N TYR A 26 -7.90 11.06 -14.18
CA TYR A 26 -7.42 12.44 -14.03
C TYR A 26 -6.66 12.98 -15.26
N LYS A 27 -6.00 12.12 -16.02
CA LYS A 27 -5.06 12.54 -17.07
C LYS A 27 -5.75 13.24 -18.23
N ASP A 28 -6.91 12.74 -18.64
CA ASP A 28 -7.62 13.25 -19.83
C ASP A 28 -8.21 14.65 -19.60
N ASP A 29 -8.49 15.02 -18.36
CA ASP A 29 -8.93 16.38 -17.97
C ASP A 29 -7.75 17.35 -17.73
N GLY A 30 -6.51 16.94 -18.06
CA GLY A 30 -5.30 17.75 -17.86
C GLY A 30 -4.84 17.86 -16.40
N ARG A 31 -5.48 17.12 -15.47
CA ARG A 31 -5.07 17.04 -14.07
C ARG A 31 -3.82 16.17 -13.94
N ARG A 32 -3.18 16.25 -12.78
CA ARG A 32 -1.91 15.59 -12.46
C ARG A 32 -2.09 14.66 -11.26
N PRO A 33 -1.12 13.78 -10.92
CA PRO A 33 -1.27 12.83 -9.82
C PRO A 33 -1.74 13.46 -8.50
N TYR A 34 -1.28 14.69 -8.21
CA TYR A 34 -1.67 15.40 -6.98
C TYR A 34 -3.17 15.77 -6.89
N ALA A 35 -3.93 15.65 -7.97
CA ALA A 35 -5.39 15.83 -7.94
C ALA A 35 -6.11 14.62 -7.33
N SER A 36 -5.41 13.49 -7.19
CA SER A 36 -5.92 12.30 -6.50
C SER A 36 -5.58 12.38 -5.01
N ILE A 37 -6.62 12.46 -4.18
CA ILE A 37 -6.50 12.26 -2.74
C ILE A 37 -6.72 10.78 -2.47
N ASN A 38 -5.65 10.09 -2.09
CA ASN A 38 -5.68 8.66 -1.83
C ASN A 38 -6.00 8.41 -0.36
N PHE A 39 -7.05 7.66 -0.08
CA PHE A 39 -7.38 7.22 1.27
C PHE A 39 -8.00 5.83 1.22
N VAL A 40 -7.75 5.06 2.27
CA VAL A 40 -8.40 3.76 2.50
C VAL A 40 -9.53 3.86 3.52
N THR A 41 -9.59 4.92 4.30
CA THR A 41 -10.47 5.16 5.44
C THR A 41 -10.75 6.66 5.54
N ALA A 42 -11.93 7.01 6.02
CA ALA A 42 -12.37 8.39 6.20
C ALA A 42 -13.34 8.43 7.39
N HIS A 43 -13.89 9.60 7.70
CA HIS A 43 -14.92 9.71 8.73
C HIS A 43 -16.22 8.98 8.33
N ASP A 44 -16.49 8.89 7.02
CA ASP A 44 -17.56 8.05 6.47
C ASP A 44 -17.07 6.60 6.37
N GLY A 45 -17.76 5.69 7.07
CA GLY A 45 -17.42 4.27 7.11
C GLY A 45 -16.53 3.90 8.30
N TYR A 46 -15.78 2.81 8.14
CA TYR A 46 -14.89 2.30 9.18
C TYR A 46 -13.59 3.10 9.35
N THR A 47 -13.08 3.07 10.58
CA THR A 47 -11.66 3.28 10.88
C THR A 47 -10.79 2.17 10.25
N LEU A 48 -9.47 2.35 10.17
CA LEU A 48 -8.58 1.31 9.67
C LEU A 48 -8.62 0.04 10.52
N ASN A 49 -8.74 0.19 11.84
CA ASN A 49 -8.83 -0.97 12.72
C ASN A 49 -10.13 -1.74 12.51
N ASP A 50 -11.25 -1.04 12.36
CA ASP A 50 -12.55 -1.68 12.17
C ASP A 50 -12.69 -2.29 10.77
N LEU A 51 -12.07 -1.68 9.76
CA LEU A 51 -12.02 -2.19 8.39
C LEU A 51 -11.44 -3.60 8.30
N VAL A 52 -10.55 -3.96 9.21
CA VAL A 52 -9.92 -5.30 9.31
C VAL A 52 -10.50 -6.16 10.44
N SER A 53 -11.53 -5.67 11.15
CA SER A 53 -12.10 -6.34 12.32
C SER A 53 -13.60 -6.63 12.21
N TYR A 54 -14.30 -6.04 11.25
CA TYR A 54 -15.75 -6.19 11.09
C TYR A 54 -16.15 -6.41 9.63
N ASN A 55 -17.07 -7.35 9.39
CA ASN A 55 -17.73 -7.54 8.09
C ASN A 55 -19.06 -6.81 8.05
N ASP A 56 -19.80 -6.81 9.16
CA ASP A 56 -21.13 -6.21 9.27
C ASP A 56 -21.05 -4.95 10.12
N LYS A 57 -21.88 -3.95 9.82
CA LYS A 57 -21.93 -2.70 10.59
C LYS A 57 -22.67 -2.90 11.91
N HIS A 58 -22.15 -2.30 12.98
CA HIS A 58 -22.69 -2.34 14.35
C HIS A 58 -23.11 -0.94 14.79
N ASN A 59 -24.13 -0.40 14.11
CA ASN A 59 -24.61 0.98 14.30
C ASN A 59 -25.74 1.09 15.34
N ASP A 60 -26.01 0.04 16.13
CA ASP A 60 -27.15 0.00 17.06
C ASP A 60 -27.17 1.16 18.06
N ALA A 61 -25.99 1.65 18.46
CA ALA A 61 -25.84 2.81 19.33
C ALA A 61 -26.44 4.12 18.74
N ASN A 62 -26.65 4.17 17.42
CA ASN A 62 -27.24 5.33 16.74
C ASN A 62 -28.77 5.40 16.93
N GLY A 63 -29.42 4.30 17.32
CA GLY A 63 -30.87 4.26 17.57
C GLY A 63 -31.74 4.22 16.31
N GLU A 64 -31.17 3.85 15.15
CA GLU A 64 -31.87 3.76 13.86
C GLU A 64 -32.11 2.32 13.39
N ASP A 65 -32.04 1.35 14.31
CA ASP A 65 -32.20 -0.10 14.06
C ASP A 65 -31.22 -0.63 13.01
N GLY A 66 -29.98 -0.12 13.00
CA GLY A 66 -28.93 -0.51 12.04
C GLY A 66 -29.22 -0.13 10.58
N ARG A 67 -30.18 0.77 10.33
CA ARG A 67 -30.56 1.17 8.97
C ARG A 67 -29.66 2.24 8.37
N ASP A 68 -28.92 2.96 9.20
CA ASP A 68 -28.00 4.02 8.81
C ASP A 68 -26.60 3.48 8.48
N GLY A 69 -25.79 4.26 7.77
CA GLY A 69 -24.47 3.84 7.28
C GLY A 69 -24.49 2.93 6.05
N ASP A 70 -23.34 2.80 5.40
CA ASP A 70 -23.19 1.96 4.20
C ASP A 70 -23.24 0.47 4.56
N ASN A 71 -23.76 -0.36 3.66
CA ASN A 71 -23.76 -1.83 3.80
C ASN A 71 -22.60 -2.49 3.04
N ASP A 72 -21.97 -1.79 2.10
CA ASP A 72 -20.81 -2.29 1.34
C ASP A 72 -19.53 -1.58 1.80
N ASN A 73 -19.03 -1.97 2.97
CA ASN A 73 -17.81 -1.37 3.51
C ASN A 73 -16.53 -1.84 2.83
N ARG A 74 -16.60 -2.92 2.05
CA ARG A 74 -15.43 -3.63 1.52
C ARG A 74 -14.41 -3.90 2.62
N SER A 75 -14.87 -4.52 3.70
CA SER A 75 -14.09 -4.85 4.91
C SER A 75 -13.88 -6.36 5.03
N TRP A 76 -12.93 -6.77 5.87
CA TRP A 76 -12.71 -8.18 6.19
C TRP A 76 -12.28 -8.34 7.64
N ASN A 77 -13.10 -9.01 8.43
CA ASN A 77 -12.87 -9.24 9.87
C ASN A 77 -11.70 -10.18 10.21
N CYS A 78 -11.02 -10.73 9.19
CA CYS A 78 -9.90 -11.65 9.32
C CYS A 78 -10.24 -13.00 10.01
N GLY A 79 -11.53 -13.35 10.11
CA GLY A 79 -12.01 -14.64 10.60
C GLY A 79 -12.94 -14.56 11.81
N VAL A 80 -12.82 -13.51 12.63
CA VAL A 80 -13.66 -13.28 13.82
C VAL A 80 -14.28 -11.89 13.74
N GLU A 81 -15.56 -11.74 14.04
CA GLU A 81 -16.23 -10.44 14.06
C GLU A 81 -15.91 -9.69 15.37
N GLY A 82 -15.34 -8.50 15.27
CA GLY A 82 -15.01 -7.65 16.41
C GLY A 82 -13.76 -8.09 17.20
N PRO A 83 -13.69 -7.74 18.50
CA PRO A 83 -12.55 -8.07 19.37
C PRO A 83 -12.29 -9.58 19.49
N THR A 84 -11.02 -9.97 19.62
CA THR A 84 -10.60 -11.36 19.75
C THR A 84 -9.27 -11.45 20.50
N ASP A 85 -9.04 -12.58 21.17
CA ASP A 85 -7.77 -12.95 21.80
C ASP A 85 -6.96 -13.95 20.95
N ASP A 86 -7.45 -14.30 19.75
CA ASP A 86 -6.76 -15.19 18.83
C ASP A 86 -5.52 -14.51 18.23
N GLU A 87 -4.33 -14.96 18.65
CA GLU A 87 -3.04 -14.39 18.25
C GLU A 87 -2.80 -14.44 16.73
N GLU A 88 -3.29 -15.47 16.03
CA GLU A 88 -3.11 -15.59 14.58
C GLU A 88 -3.94 -14.52 13.84
N ILE A 89 -5.17 -14.29 14.31
CA ILE A 89 -6.04 -13.24 13.76
C ILE A 89 -5.50 -11.85 14.09
N LEU A 90 -5.03 -11.63 15.32
CA LEU A 90 -4.44 -10.35 15.72
C LEU A 90 -3.19 -10.02 14.89
N ALA A 91 -2.32 -11.00 14.65
CA ALA A 91 -1.14 -10.85 13.78
C ALA A 91 -1.53 -10.54 12.33
N LEU A 92 -2.54 -11.23 11.79
CA LEU A 92 -3.07 -10.97 10.45
C LEU A 92 -3.66 -9.56 10.34
N ARG A 93 -4.47 -9.12 11.32
CA ARG A 93 -5.03 -7.77 11.37
C ARG A 93 -3.94 -6.70 11.44
N ALA A 94 -2.91 -6.90 12.27
CA ALA A 94 -1.76 -6.00 12.32
C ALA A 94 -1.08 -5.86 10.96
N ARG A 95 -0.86 -6.99 10.26
CA ARG A 95 -0.30 -6.99 8.90
C ARG A 95 -1.21 -6.28 7.90
N GLN A 96 -2.53 -6.50 7.94
CA GLN A 96 -3.48 -5.81 7.07
C GLN A 96 -3.49 -4.30 7.29
N ARG A 97 -3.45 -3.82 8.54
CA ARG A 97 -3.33 -2.38 8.84
C ARG A 97 -2.06 -1.81 8.21
N ARG A 98 -0.92 -2.48 8.37
CA ARG A 98 0.36 -2.06 7.77
C ARG A 98 0.32 -2.08 6.23
N ASN A 99 -0.29 -3.09 5.61
CA ASN A 99 -0.48 -3.17 4.16
C ASN A 99 -1.26 -1.98 3.60
N LEU A 100 -2.38 -1.62 4.24
CA LEU A 100 -3.24 -0.53 3.81
C LEU A 100 -2.58 0.84 4.01
N LEU A 101 -1.88 1.03 5.14
CA LEU A 101 -1.07 2.23 5.40
C LEU A 101 0.06 2.37 4.37
N ALA A 102 0.84 1.31 4.17
CA ALA A 102 1.96 1.29 3.22
C ALA A 102 1.47 1.53 1.79
N THR A 103 0.41 0.85 1.36
CA THR A 103 -0.17 1.08 0.02
C THR A 103 -0.57 2.54 -0.17
N THR A 104 -1.26 3.12 0.81
CA THR A 104 -1.73 4.51 0.76
C THR A 104 -0.55 5.50 0.72
N LEU A 105 0.43 5.32 1.61
CA LEU A 105 1.60 6.19 1.74
C LEU A 105 2.64 6.01 0.62
N LEU A 106 2.65 4.88 -0.09
CA LEU A 106 3.62 4.64 -1.17
C LEU A 106 3.03 4.87 -2.57
N SER A 107 1.70 4.95 -2.70
CA SER A 107 1.03 5.26 -3.98
C SER A 107 1.32 6.69 -4.47
N GLN A 108 1.27 6.89 -5.79
CA GLN A 108 1.31 8.23 -6.39
C GLN A 108 0.03 9.00 -6.07
N GLY A 109 0.16 10.30 -5.81
CA GLY A 109 -0.94 11.17 -5.40
C GLY A 109 -0.72 11.77 -4.01
N VAL A 110 -1.78 12.28 -3.40
CA VAL A 110 -1.74 12.88 -2.06
C VAL A 110 -2.38 11.92 -1.07
N PRO A 111 -1.62 11.26 -0.19
CA PRO A 111 -2.20 10.39 0.82
C PRO A 111 -2.95 11.21 1.88
N MET A 112 -4.12 10.73 2.29
CA MET A 112 -4.87 11.20 3.44
C MET A 112 -5.00 10.04 4.43
N LEU A 113 -4.68 10.31 5.69
CA LEU A 113 -4.89 9.38 6.81
C LEU A 113 -6.06 9.89 7.65
N LEU A 114 -6.94 8.97 8.05
CA LEU A 114 -7.94 9.26 9.06
C LEU A 114 -7.24 9.31 10.42
N HIS A 115 -7.54 10.33 11.21
CA HIS A 115 -6.95 10.51 12.53
C HIS A 115 -7.17 9.28 13.41
N GLY A 116 -6.10 8.79 14.02
CA GLY A 116 -6.11 7.64 14.93
C GLY A 116 -5.95 6.28 14.25
N ASP A 117 -5.96 6.21 12.93
CA ASP A 117 -5.60 4.97 12.23
C ASP A 117 -4.15 4.54 12.51
N GLU A 118 -3.26 5.50 12.77
CA GLU A 118 -1.85 5.27 13.09
C GLU A 118 -1.62 4.58 14.44
N PHE A 119 -2.64 4.53 15.31
CA PHE A 119 -2.59 3.83 16.59
C PHE A 119 -3.79 2.90 16.83
N GLY A 120 -4.53 2.56 15.76
CA GLY A 120 -5.59 1.55 15.83
C GLY A 120 -6.89 2.02 16.50
N ARG A 121 -7.24 3.32 16.37
CA ARG A 121 -8.55 3.84 16.77
C ARG A 121 -9.68 2.96 16.24
N THR A 122 -10.68 2.71 17.08
CA THR A 122 -11.87 1.92 16.77
C THR A 122 -13.14 2.70 17.10
N GLN A 123 -14.19 2.44 16.34
CA GLN A 123 -15.57 2.84 16.62
C GLN A 123 -16.43 1.60 16.93
N GLN A 124 -15.79 0.50 17.33
CA GLN A 124 -16.43 -0.77 17.71
C GLN A 124 -17.33 -1.35 16.62
N GLY A 125 -16.96 -1.16 15.35
CA GLY A 125 -17.78 -1.61 14.21
C GLY A 125 -18.93 -0.66 13.87
N ASN A 126 -19.03 0.50 14.50
CA ASN A 126 -19.93 1.56 14.03
C ASN A 126 -19.30 2.27 12.84
N ASN A 127 -19.89 2.12 11.65
CA ASN A 127 -19.37 2.70 10.41
C ASN A 127 -19.99 4.08 10.08
N ASN A 128 -20.78 4.62 11.00
CA ASN A 128 -21.53 5.86 10.83
C ASN A 128 -21.71 6.56 12.18
N ALA A 129 -20.62 6.79 12.91
CA ALA A 129 -20.66 7.32 14.28
C ALA A 129 -20.98 8.83 14.35
N TYR A 130 -21.83 9.34 13.46
CA TYR A 130 -22.11 10.77 13.26
C TYR A 130 -22.79 11.43 14.48
N CYS A 131 -23.58 10.66 15.23
CA CYS A 131 -24.33 11.12 16.41
C CYS A 131 -23.72 10.68 17.75
N GLN A 132 -22.53 10.05 17.72
CA GLN A 132 -21.88 9.52 18.91
C GLN A 132 -20.93 10.56 19.52
N ASP A 133 -21.43 11.38 20.44
CA ASP A 133 -20.63 12.32 21.25
C ASP A 133 -20.10 11.63 22.53
N ASN A 134 -19.37 10.52 22.37
CA ASN A 134 -18.95 9.61 23.45
C ASN A 134 -17.72 8.74 23.06
N GLU A 135 -17.37 7.78 23.91
CA GLU A 135 -16.21 6.89 23.77
C GLU A 135 -16.15 6.11 22.44
N ILE A 136 -17.27 5.95 21.71
CA ILE A 136 -17.27 5.34 20.37
C ILE A 136 -16.51 6.23 19.37
N SER A 137 -16.60 7.56 19.48
CA SER A 137 -15.96 8.48 18.53
C SER A 137 -14.76 9.23 19.13
N TRP A 138 -14.59 9.20 20.45
CA TRP A 138 -13.47 9.84 21.14
C TRP A 138 -12.14 9.16 20.85
N VAL A 139 -11.08 9.96 20.89
CA VAL A 139 -9.72 9.45 20.75
C VAL A 139 -9.31 8.88 22.11
N ASP A 140 -9.21 7.56 22.17
CA ASP A 140 -8.57 6.88 23.29
C ASP A 140 -7.04 6.92 23.11
N TRP A 141 -6.38 7.75 23.92
CA TRP A 141 -4.94 7.93 23.86
C TRP A 141 -4.16 6.75 24.46
N THR A 142 -4.80 5.86 25.22
CA THR A 142 -4.12 4.66 25.72
C THR A 142 -3.67 3.75 24.58
N LEU A 143 -4.44 3.72 23.48
CA LEU A 143 -4.10 3.00 22.26
C LEU A 143 -2.79 3.47 21.61
N ALA A 144 -2.39 4.73 21.82
CA ALA A 144 -1.13 5.24 21.30
C ALA A 144 0.09 4.64 22.02
N GLU A 145 -0.05 4.28 23.29
CA GLU A 145 0.97 3.57 24.05
C GLU A 145 0.96 2.09 23.70
N GLU A 146 -0.22 1.48 23.61
CA GLU A 146 -0.39 0.05 23.29
C GLU A 146 0.05 -0.31 21.87
N ASN A 147 -0.22 0.56 20.89
CA ASN A 147 0.11 0.37 19.48
C ASN A 147 1.25 1.28 19.03
N ALA A 148 2.23 1.52 19.91
CA ALA A 148 3.38 2.37 19.62
C ALA A 148 4.20 1.87 18.41
N ASP A 149 4.17 0.56 18.12
CA ASP A 149 4.80 -0.03 16.92
C ASP A 149 4.14 0.48 15.62
N LEU A 150 2.81 0.59 15.59
CA LEU A 150 2.06 1.09 14.43
C LEU A 150 2.31 2.59 14.20
N ILE A 151 2.44 3.37 15.28
CA ILE A 151 2.85 4.78 15.20
C ILE A 151 4.25 4.88 14.61
N ALA A 152 5.20 4.09 15.12
CA ALA A 152 6.58 4.08 14.65
C ALA A 152 6.65 3.69 13.16
N PHE A 153 5.94 2.64 12.77
CA PHE A 153 5.81 2.19 11.37
C PHE A 153 5.25 3.29 10.47
N THR A 154 4.14 3.92 10.87
CA THR A 154 3.48 4.98 10.09
C THR A 154 4.37 6.22 9.96
N GLY A 155 5.05 6.60 11.05
CA GLY A 155 6.03 7.70 11.06
C GLY A 155 7.21 7.42 10.14
N ALA A 156 7.77 6.21 10.20
CA ALA A 156 8.88 5.78 9.35
C ALA A 156 8.50 5.74 7.87
N LEU A 157 7.32 5.19 7.51
CA LEU A 157 6.82 5.23 6.14
C LEU A 157 6.61 6.66 5.63
N THR A 158 6.10 7.54 6.49
CA THR A 158 5.92 8.95 6.13
C THR A 158 7.26 9.64 5.88
N ALA A 159 8.28 9.33 6.69
CA ALA A 159 9.65 9.82 6.48
C ALA A 159 10.25 9.26 5.18
N PHE A 160 10.10 7.96 4.93
CA PHE A 160 10.53 7.28 3.70
C PHE A 160 9.91 7.95 2.46
N ARG A 161 8.58 8.11 2.43
CA ARG A 161 7.89 8.82 1.33
C ARG A 161 8.46 10.24 1.11
N LYS A 162 8.75 10.97 2.18
CA LYS A 162 9.31 12.33 2.11
C LYS A 162 10.74 12.37 1.58
N GLN A 163 11.52 11.31 1.79
CA GLN A 163 12.89 11.19 1.31
C GLN A 163 12.94 10.87 -0.18
N HIS A 164 11.94 10.16 -0.72
CA HIS A 164 11.97 9.62 -2.08
C HIS A 164 10.99 10.33 -3.04
N PRO A 165 11.47 11.25 -3.91
CA PRO A 165 10.67 11.87 -4.97
C PRO A 165 9.98 10.90 -5.94
N VAL A 166 10.50 9.69 -6.17
CA VAL A 166 9.90 8.70 -7.08
C VAL A 166 8.50 8.28 -6.62
N LEU A 167 8.20 8.39 -5.32
CA LEU A 167 6.89 8.13 -4.71
C LEU A 167 5.95 9.36 -4.72
N ARG A 168 6.45 10.54 -5.12
CA ARG A 168 5.75 11.83 -5.05
C ARG A 168 5.83 12.59 -6.38
N ARG A 169 5.69 11.88 -7.50
CA ARG A 169 5.85 12.47 -8.83
C ARG A 169 4.77 13.52 -9.10
N ARG A 170 5.15 14.59 -9.81
CA ARG A 170 4.21 15.64 -10.25
C ARG A 170 3.57 15.30 -11.59
N ARG A 171 4.06 14.27 -12.28
CA ARG A 171 3.54 13.76 -13.56
C ARG A 171 3.31 12.26 -13.46
N PHE A 172 2.30 11.79 -14.18
CA PHE A 172 2.04 10.36 -14.33
C PHE A 172 3.23 9.62 -14.90
N PHE A 173 3.32 8.33 -14.60
CA PHE A 173 4.20 7.43 -15.33
C PHE A 173 3.80 7.38 -16.80
N ALA A 174 4.80 7.35 -17.68
CA ALA A 174 4.59 7.26 -19.11
C ALA A 174 4.55 5.81 -19.60
N GLY A 175 5.24 4.90 -18.89
CA GLY A 175 5.45 3.51 -19.34
C GLY A 175 6.25 3.43 -20.64
N LYS A 176 6.99 4.50 -20.98
CA LYS A 176 7.77 4.62 -22.22
C LYS A 176 9.26 4.63 -21.90
N PRO A 177 10.11 4.11 -22.80
CA PRO A 177 11.56 4.27 -22.68
C PRO A 177 11.93 5.76 -22.53
N ILE A 178 12.94 6.04 -21.70
CA ILE A 178 13.42 7.41 -21.48
C ILE A 178 14.00 7.94 -22.80
N ARG A 179 13.91 9.26 -23.03
CA ARG A 179 14.12 9.92 -24.34
C ARG A 179 15.58 9.91 -24.86
N SER A 180 16.43 9.00 -24.42
CA SER A 180 17.82 8.87 -24.88
C SER A 180 18.33 7.43 -24.70
N GLY A 181 18.48 6.66 -25.79
CA GLY A 181 19.16 5.36 -25.77
C GLY A 181 18.40 4.25 -25.04
N ASP A 182 19.03 3.07 -24.91
CA ASP A 182 18.52 1.80 -24.35
C ASP A 182 18.11 1.86 -22.85
N ASP A 183 17.68 3.02 -22.35
CA ASP A 183 17.39 3.29 -20.94
C ASP A 183 16.03 2.70 -20.49
N LEU A 184 16.02 2.12 -19.28
CA LEU A 184 14.84 1.56 -18.61
C LEU A 184 13.65 2.53 -18.57
N ARG A 185 12.43 1.99 -18.64
CA ARG A 185 11.18 2.74 -18.50
C ARG A 185 11.07 3.37 -17.10
N ASP A 186 10.15 4.33 -16.96
CA ASP A 186 9.89 4.95 -15.67
C ASP A 186 9.09 4.06 -14.69
N ILE A 187 8.44 3.03 -15.21
CA ILE A 187 7.76 1.96 -14.48
C ILE A 187 7.79 0.65 -15.28
N ALA A 188 7.87 -0.49 -14.59
CA ALA A 188 7.63 -1.81 -15.15
C ALA A 188 6.85 -2.68 -14.15
N TRP A 189 6.19 -3.72 -14.64
CA TRP A 189 5.37 -4.63 -13.83
C TRP A 189 5.79 -6.06 -14.11
N PHE A 190 5.90 -6.87 -13.07
CA PHE A 190 6.36 -8.25 -13.19
C PHE A 190 5.40 -9.22 -12.54
N THR A 191 5.35 -10.41 -13.14
CA THR A 191 4.75 -11.61 -12.56
C THR A 191 5.59 -12.10 -11.38
N PRO A 192 5.07 -13.02 -10.56
CA PRO A 192 5.86 -13.68 -9.53
C PRO A 192 7.11 -14.41 -10.06
N SER A 193 7.13 -14.81 -11.33
CA SER A 193 8.29 -15.46 -11.97
C SER A 193 9.37 -14.48 -12.43
N GLY A 194 9.23 -13.17 -12.17
CA GLY A 194 10.20 -12.15 -12.56
C GLY A 194 10.11 -11.74 -14.03
N GLU A 195 9.08 -12.17 -14.76
CA GLU A 195 8.85 -11.80 -16.16
C GLU A 195 8.02 -10.51 -16.26
N GLU A 196 8.35 -9.62 -17.19
CA GLU A 196 7.55 -8.40 -17.42
C GLU A 196 6.14 -8.79 -17.88
N MET A 197 5.12 -8.24 -17.22
CA MET A 197 3.72 -8.56 -17.47
C MET A 197 3.29 -8.16 -18.89
N THR A 198 2.58 -9.07 -19.54
CA THR A 198 1.87 -8.85 -20.81
C THR A 198 0.45 -8.36 -20.57
N GLU A 199 -0.26 -7.94 -21.63
CA GLU A 199 -1.68 -7.56 -21.54
C GLU A 199 -2.56 -8.69 -20.97
N GLN A 200 -2.25 -9.95 -21.28
CA GLN A 200 -3.04 -11.11 -20.82
C GLN A 200 -2.88 -11.38 -19.32
N ASP A 201 -1.73 -11.02 -18.74
CA ASP A 201 -1.45 -11.25 -17.33
C ASP A 201 -2.34 -10.38 -16.43
N TRP A 202 -2.74 -9.20 -16.90
CA TRP A 202 -3.63 -8.29 -16.19
C TRP A 202 -5.05 -8.83 -16.00
N ASP A 203 -5.51 -9.64 -16.96
CA ASP A 203 -6.83 -10.27 -16.94
C ASP A 203 -6.79 -11.69 -16.34
N SER A 204 -5.60 -12.20 -16.02
CA SER A 204 -5.45 -13.54 -15.47
C SER A 204 -5.89 -13.60 -14.00
N GLY A 205 -6.73 -14.57 -13.66
CA GLY A 205 -7.27 -14.76 -12.30
C GLY A 205 -6.22 -15.10 -11.22
N PHE A 206 -4.95 -15.27 -11.60
CA PHE A 206 -3.80 -15.42 -10.70
C PHE A 206 -3.34 -14.09 -10.07
N GLY A 207 -3.99 -12.97 -10.40
CA GLY A 207 -3.58 -11.60 -10.08
C GLY A 207 -3.66 -11.13 -8.62
N ARG A 208 -3.28 -11.97 -7.65
CA ARG A 208 -3.14 -11.57 -6.24
C ARG A 208 -1.70 -11.29 -5.83
N CYS A 209 -0.75 -11.49 -6.74
CA CYS A 209 0.65 -11.13 -6.53
C CYS A 209 1.17 -10.31 -7.71
N VAL A 210 1.87 -9.22 -7.43
CA VAL A 210 2.43 -8.34 -8.46
C VAL A 210 3.65 -7.60 -7.93
N ILE A 211 4.63 -7.38 -8.80
CA ILE A 211 5.81 -6.59 -8.48
C ILE A 211 5.85 -5.37 -9.39
N ALA A 212 5.93 -4.18 -8.82
CA ALA A 212 6.08 -2.94 -9.56
C ALA A 212 7.51 -2.40 -9.40
N PHE A 213 8.20 -2.17 -10.51
CA PHE A 213 9.47 -1.45 -10.53
C PHE A 213 9.22 0.04 -10.74
N LEU A 214 9.77 0.88 -9.88
CA LEU A 214 9.77 2.33 -9.99
C LEU A 214 11.19 2.81 -10.24
N ASN A 215 11.40 3.45 -11.39
CA ASN A 215 12.71 3.95 -11.78
C ASN A 215 12.96 5.36 -11.21
N GLY A 216 13.88 5.49 -10.26
CA GLY A 216 14.27 6.77 -9.65
C GLY A 216 14.98 7.72 -10.60
N GLU A 217 15.59 7.20 -11.66
CA GLU A 217 16.16 8.01 -12.75
C GLU A 217 15.09 8.41 -13.78
N GLY A 218 13.98 7.68 -13.84
CA GLY A 218 12.86 7.91 -14.75
C GLY A 218 11.92 9.06 -14.33
N ILE A 219 12.36 9.98 -13.47
CA ILE A 219 11.56 11.11 -13.00
C ILE A 219 11.67 12.27 -14.02
N PRO A 220 10.60 12.65 -14.73
CA PRO A 220 10.63 13.70 -15.74
C PRO A 220 10.55 15.13 -15.15
N ASP A 221 10.46 15.23 -13.82
CA ASP A 221 10.28 16.49 -13.11
C ASP A 221 11.62 17.22 -12.94
N LEU A 222 11.53 18.56 -12.99
CA LEU A 222 12.63 19.44 -12.61
C LEU A 222 12.34 20.02 -11.22
N ASP A 223 13.39 20.24 -10.44
CA ASP A 223 13.31 20.93 -9.17
C ASP A 223 13.05 22.44 -9.36
N GLN A 224 12.98 23.19 -8.26
CA GLN A 224 12.74 24.64 -8.30
C GLN A 224 13.85 25.44 -8.99
N ARG A 225 15.04 24.83 -9.18
CA ARG A 225 16.20 25.42 -9.85
C ARG A 225 16.33 24.96 -11.30
N GLY A 226 15.41 24.12 -11.79
CA GLY A 226 15.44 23.57 -13.13
C GLY A 226 16.37 22.35 -13.29
N MET A 227 16.85 21.77 -12.20
CA MET A 227 17.70 20.58 -12.22
C MET A 227 16.87 19.30 -12.30
N ARG A 228 17.40 18.27 -12.95
CA ARG A 228 16.77 16.93 -13.02
C ARG A 228 16.59 16.40 -11.60
N VAL A 229 15.38 15.96 -11.28
CA VAL A 229 15.12 15.18 -10.06
C VAL A 229 15.50 13.74 -10.33
N VAL A 230 16.31 13.16 -9.44
CA VAL A 230 16.66 11.74 -9.42
C VAL A 230 16.44 11.19 -8.02
N ASP A 231 16.31 9.88 -7.92
CA ASP A 231 16.06 9.15 -6.69
C ASP A 231 16.61 7.73 -6.82
N ASP A 232 16.54 6.97 -5.73
CA ASP A 232 16.72 5.52 -5.76
C ASP A 232 15.59 4.84 -6.54
N SER A 233 15.87 3.65 -7.07
CA SER A 233 14.89 2.79 -7.74
C SER A 233 14.37 1.71 -6.79
N PHE A 234 13.09 1.36 -6.92
CA PHE A 234 12.43 0.45 -5.99
C PHE A 234 11.65 -0.65 -6.70
N LEU A 235 11.57 -1.82 -6.07
CA LEU A 235 10.55 -2.83 -6.32
C LEU A 235 9.52 -2.79 -5.21
N LEU A 236 8.24 -2.70 -5.55
CA LEU A 236 7.12 -2.85 -4.63
C LEU A 236 6.44 -4.18 -4.94
N ALA A 237 6.62 -5.16 -4.07
CA ALA A 237 6.13 -6.52 -4.24
C ALA A 237 4.92 -6.75 -3.33
N PHE A 238 3.75 -6.94 -3.93
CA PHE A 238 2.49 -7.12 -3.23
C PHE A 238 2.06 -8.57 -3.30
N ASN A 239 1.79 -9.21 -2.16
CA ASN A 239 1.15 -10.51 -2.06
C ASN A 239 -0.17 -10.37 -1.29
N ALA A 240 -1.29 -10.29 -2.02
CA ALA A 240 -2.64 -10.39 -1.47
C ALA A 240 -3.18 -11.83 -1.46
N HIS A 241 -2.39 -12.83 -1.82
CA HIS A 241 -2.75 -14.23 -1.64
C HIS A 241 -2.70 -14.64 -0.16
N HIS A 242 -3.43 -15.68 0.19
CA HIS A 242 -3.48 -16.23 1.55
C HIS A 242 -2.35 -17.23 1.84
N GLU A 243 -1.48 -17.47 0.86
CA GLU A 243 -0.30 -18.33 0.97
C GLU A 243 0.95 -17.52 0.66
N ASP A 244 2.08 -18.00 1.17
CA ASP A 244 3.39 -17.47 0.84
C ASP A 244 3.69 -17.73 -0.65
N ILE A 245 4.29 -16.75 -1.31
CA ILE A 245 4.65 -16.84 -2.73
C ILE A 245 6.14 -16.62 -2.86
N ALA A 246 6.84 -17.61 -3.43
CA ALA A 246 8.20 -17.41 -3.90
C ALA A 246 8.15 -16.53 -5.15
N VAL A 247 8.86 -15.41 -5.11
CA VAL A 247 9.01 -14.50 -6.24
C VAL A 247 10.45 -14.44 -6.71
N THR A 248 10.64 -14.36 -8.02
CA THR A 248 11.94 -14.12 -8.64
C THR A 248 12.08 -12.63 -8.92
N LEU A 249 13.20 -12.03 -8.51
CA LEU A 249 13.50 -10.63 -8.78
C LEU A 249 13.83 -10.42 -10.26
N PRO A 250 13.56 -9.23 -10.83
CA PRO A 250 13.91 -8.91 -12.21
C PRO A 250 15.40 -9.11 -12.50
N ASP A 251 15.72 -9.26 -13.79
CA ASP A 251 17.10 -9.43 -14.25
C ASP A 251 17.98 -8.19 -14.02
N GLU A 252 19.28 -8.34 -14.30
CA GLU A 252 20.29 -7.32 -14.08
C GLU A 252 20.02 -6.00 -14.81
N SER A 253 19.18 -6.00 -15.87
CA SER A 253 18.83 -4.76 -16.57
C SER A 253 18.11 -3.77 -15.67
N TYR A 254 17.40 -4.23 -14.63
CA TYR A 254 16.68 -3.39 -13.66
C TYR A 254 17.51 -3.01 -12.44
N GLY A 255 18.53 -3.80 -12.12
CA GLY A 255 19.45 -3.57 -11.02
C GLY A 255 20.20 -4.84 -10.63
N PRO A 256 21.49 -4.75 -10.24
CA PRO A 256 22.30 -5.91 -9.95
C PRO A 256 21.95 -6.56 -8.61
N GLN A 257 21.56 -5.76 -7.60
CA GLN A 257 21.14 -6.26 -6.30
C GLN A 257 19.99 -5.44 -5.72
N TRP A 258 19.27 -6.05 -4.78
CA TRP A 258 18.09 -5.50 -4.14
C TRP A 258 18.14 -5.75 -2.64
N THR A 259 17.89 -4.71 -1.85
CA THR A 259 17.83 -4.80 -0.40
C THR A 259 16.44 -4.46 0.09
N VAL A 260 15.88 -5.28 0.98
CA VAL A 260 14.57 -5.01 1.60
C VAL A 260 14.66 -3.75 2.46
N VAL A 261 13.75 -2.79 2.25
CA VAL A 261 13.68 -1.53 3.00
C VAL A 261 12.33 -1.32 3.67
N VAL A 262 11.28 -2.04 3.26
CA VAL A 262 10.00 -2.07 3.98
C VAL A 262 9.47 -3.49 3.94
N ASP A 263 8.97 -3.98 5.07
CA ASP A 263 8.26 -5.25 5.17
C ASP A 263 7.08 -5.12 6.14
N THR A 264 5.86 -5.31 5.64
CA THR A 264 4.64 -5.21 6.45
C THR A 264 4.41 -6.43 7.35
N ALA A 265 5.01 -7.57 7.05
CA ALA A 265 4.92 -8.77 7.88
C ALA A 265 5.66 -8.57 9.20
N THR A 266 6.86 -7.99 9.16
CA THR A 266 7.67 -7.66 10.34
C THR A 266 7.38 -6.26 10.91
N GLY A 267 6.85 -5.35 10.10
CA GLY A 267 6.66 -3.95 10.48
C GLY A 267 7.95 -3.11 10.40
N ALA A 268 8.94 -3.58 9.66
CA ALA A 268 10.22 -2.91 9.51
C ALA A 268 10.18 -1.87 8.37
N VAL A 269 10.86 -0.73 8.59
CA VAL A 269 11.02 0.35 7.60
C VAL A 269 12.42 0.96 7.74
N GLN A 270 13.18 1.04 6.64
CA GLN A 270 14.54 1.60 6.55
C GLN A 270 15.49 1.12 7.66
N ILE A 271 15.44 -0.17 7.99
CA ILE A 271 16.41 -0.75 8.93
C ILE A 271 17.61 -1.23 8.09
N PRO A 272 18.85 -0.74 8.33
CA PRO A 272 20.04 -1.13 7.57
C PRO A 272 20.36 -2.65 7.58
N GLU A 273 19.69 -3.41 8.44
CA GLU A 273 19.88 -4.84 8.68
C GLU A 273 18.75 -5.70 8.09
N LEU A 274 17.85 -5.15 7.27
CA LEU A 274 16.65 -5.84 6.76
C LEU A 274 16.92 -7.02 5.80
N GLY A 275 18.17 -7.39 5.58
CA GLY A 275 18.56 -8.59 4.87
C GLY A 275 19.88 -8.40 4.14
N GLU A 276 20.50 -9.53 3.79
CA GLU A 276 21.59 -9.51 2.83
C GLU A 276 21.04 -9.09 1.45
N PRO A 277 21.81 -8.34 0.64
CA PRO A 277 21.40 -8.01 -0.71
C PRO A 277 21.05 -9.27 -1.51
N ILE A 278 19.95 -9.23 -2.25
CA ILE A 278 19.49 -10.30 -3.14
C ILE A 278 19.93 -9.92 -4.56
N ASP A 279 20.68 -10.80 -5.21
CA ASP A 279 21.13 -10.59 -6.59
C ASP A 279 19.93 -10.59 -7.58
N ALA A 280 20.11 -9.95 -8.73
CA ALA A 280 19.15 -9.99 -9.82
C ALA A 280 18.83 -11.44 -10.22
N GLY A 281 17.56 -11.74 -10.51
CA GLY A 281 17.10 -13.12 -10.73
C GLY A 281 17.08 -14.01 -9.48
N GLY A 282 17.48 -13.49 -8.30
CA GLY A 282 17.37 -14.19 -7.03
C GLY A 282 15.92 -14.36 -6.58
N GLU A 283 15.70 -15.26 -5.62
CA GLU A 283 14.37 -15.55 -5.07
C GLU A 283 14.15 -14.86 -3.72
N LEU A 284 12.93 -14.39 -3.50
CA LEU A 284 12.43 -13.86 -2.22
C LEU A 284 11.09 -14.53 -1.91
N THR A 285 10.86 -14.93 -0.66
CA THR A 285 9.52 -15.37 -0.23
C THR A 285 8.71 -14.18 0.25
N LEU A 286 7.62 -13.87 -0.45
CA LEU A 286 6.61 -12.92 0.02
C LEU A 286 5.62 -13.65 0.91
N VAL A 287 5.63 -13.31 2.20
CA VAL A 287 4.68 -13.86 3.18
C VAL A 287 3.24 -13.60 2.73
N ALA A 288 2.32 -14.52 3.02
CA ALA A 288 0.90 -14.38 2.79
C ALA A 288 0.41 -13.01 3.26
N ARG A 289 -0.37 -12.33 2.41
CA ARG A 289 -0.99 -11.04 2.75
C ARG A 289 0.04 -9.98 3.19
N SER A 290 1.11 -9.78 2.44
CA SER A 290 2.19 -8.82 2.77
C SER A 290 2.58 -7.92 1.60
N LEU A 291 3.28 -6.83 1.92
CA LEU A 291 3.96 -5.95 0.99
C LEU A 291 5.43 -5.84 1.43
N VAL A 292 6.32 -6.07 0.47
CA VAL A 292 7.76 -5.82 0.62
C VAL A 292 8.18 -4.74 -0.37
N VAL A 293 8.98 -3.79 0.10
CA VAL A 293 9.65 -2.81 -0.77
C VAL A 293 11.15 -3.10 -0.75
N LEU A 294 11.73 -3.25 -1.94
CA LEU A 294 13.17 -3.40 -2.11
C LEU A 294 13.74 -2.16 -2.78
N GLN A 295 14.90 -1.72 -2.29
CA GLN A 295 15.70 -0.65 -2.90
C GLN A 295 16.81 -1.28 -3.75
N ARG A 296 17.02 -0.71 -4.94
CA ARG A 296 18.14 -1.09 -5.81
C ARG A 296 19.46 -0.73 -5.12
N THR A 297 20.33 -1.71 -4.97
CA THR A 297 21.67 -1.57 -4.38
C THR A 297 22.72 -2.12 -5.35
N GLY A 298 23.91 -1.51 -5.43
CA GLY A 298 25.04 -2.11 -6.16
C GLY A 298 25.29 -1.67 -7.61
N GLY A 299 24.82 -0.51 -8.06
CA GLY A 299 25.25 0.11 -9.33
C GLY A 299 25.91 1.47 -9.09
N GLU A 300 27.10 1.70 -9.66
CA GLU A 300 27.73 3.04 -9.78
C GLU A 300 27.12 3.85 -10.93
#